data_AF-A0A3C1GMM5-F1
#
_entry.id   AF-A0A3C1GMM5-F1
#
_cell.length_a   1.000
_cell.length_b   1.000
_cell.length_c   1.000
_cell.angle_alpha   90.00
_cell.angle_beta   90.00
_cell.angle_gamma   90.00
#
_symmetry.space_group_name_H-M   'P 1'
#
loop_
_entity.id
_entity.type
_entity.pdbx_description
1 polymer ?
#
loop_
_entity_poly.entity_id
_entity_poly.type
_entity_poly.pdbx_seq_one_letter_code
_entity_poly.pdbx_strand_id
1 'polypeptide(L)'
;MERDQDPEAHRQSHQKDWRFWGLYVHVTKLETLRTAYEVAKKHNGAPGLDGVTFAAIEAAGVELFLAELRDALVARTYRPLRNRHVEIPKDGGKGRVLAIPAIRDRVVQGALKLILEPIFEADFCDGSYGYRPKRSAHEAVNRVAQAIVQNKTRVIDV
;
A
#
# COMPACT_ATOMS: atom_id res chain seq x y z
N MET A 1 -49.64 -15.65 -10.45
CA MET A 1 -48.41 -15.72 -11.26
C MET A 1 -47.30 -15.08 -10.46
N GLU A 2 -46.80 -15.82 -9.47
CA GLU A 2 -45.52 -15.53 -8.80
C GLU A 2 -44.43 -15.41 -9.87
N ARG A 3 -43.61 -14.37 -9.78
CA ARG A 3 -42.31 -14.32 -10.43
C ARG A 3 -41.32 -14.88 -9.43
N ASP A 4 -40.91 -16.13 -9.63
CA ASP A 4 -39.79 -16.73 -8.92
C ASP A 4 -38.55 -15.84 -9.09
N GLN A 5 -38.15 -15.20 -7.99
CA GLN A 5 -36.81 -14.66 -7.85
C GLN A 5 -35.88 -15.84 -7.64
N ASP A 6 -35.08 -16.15 -8.66
CA ASP A 6 -34.01 -17.13 -8.59
C ASP A 6 -33.06 -16.79 -7.41
N PRO A 7 -33.02 -17.61 -6.34
CA PRO A 7 -32.22 -17.35 -5.15
C PRO A 7 -30.72 -17.61 -5.33
N GLU A 8 -30.26 -18.05 -6.51
CA GLU A 8 -28.87 -18.47 -6.72
C GLU A 8 -27.90 -17.35 -7.09
N ALA A 9 -28.38 -16.16 -7.46
CA ALA A 9 -27.51 -15.04 -7.85
C ALA A 9 -26.67 -14.46 -6.68
N HIS A 10 -26.99 -14.81 -5.43
CA HIS A 10 -26.30 -14.31 -4.24
C HIS A 10 -25.30 -15.31 -3.63
N ARG A 11 -25.02 -16.44 -4.28
CA ARG A 11 -24.16 -17.51 -3.74
C ARG A 11 -22.80 -17.70 -4.41
N GLN A 12 -22.32 -16.79 -5.26
CA GLN A 12 -20.92 -16.81 -5.72
C GLN A 12 -19.99 -16.09 -4.71
N SER A 13 -19.74 -16.69 -3.55
CA SER A 13 -18.73 -16.17 -2.60
C SER A 13 -17.91 -17.25 -1.85
N HIS A 14 -17.95 -18.52 -2.26
CA HIS A 14 -17.33 -19.60 -1.48
C HIS A 14 -16.37 -20.55 -2.24
N GLN A 15 -15.89 -20.19 -3.43
CA GLN A 15 -14.78 -20.92 -4.05
C GLN A 15 -13.43 -20.24 -3.73
N LYS A 16 -12.56 -20.95 -2.99
CA LYS A 16 -11.22 -20.46 -2.58
C LYS A 16 -10.33 -20.06 -3.76
N ASP A 17 -10.56 -20.63 -4.94
CA ASP A 17 -9.64 -20.53 -6.08
C ASP A 17 -9.81 -19.25 -6.91
N TRP A 18 -10.88 -18.46 -6.67
CA TRP A 18 -11.21 -17.26 -7.45
C TRP A 18 -11.47 -16.01 -6.59
N ARG A 19 -11.00 -15.98 -5.33
CA ARG A 19 -11.10 -14.76 -4.50
C ARG A 19 -10.23 -13.66 -5.10
N PHE A 20 -10.85 -12.51 -5.42
CA PHE A 20 -10.21 -11.30 -5.95
C PHE A 20 -9.63 -11.43 -7.37
N TRP A 21 -10.33 -12.16 -8.26
CA TRP A 21 -9.99 -12.10 -9.68
C TRP A 21 -10.14 -10.66 -10.22
N GLY A 22 -9.19 -10.22 -11.04
CA GLY A 22 -9.27 -8.92 -11.71
C GLY A 22 -8.75 -7.70 -10.94
N LEU A 23 -8.14 -7.82 -9.76
CA LEU A 23 -7.61 -6.65 -9.02
C LEU A 23 -6.69 -5.75 -9.86
N TYR A 24 -5.97 -6.33 -10.82
CA TYR A 24 -5.08 -5.57 -11.69
C TYR A 24 -5.82 -4.47 -12.47
N VAL A 25 -7.06 -4.70 -12.92
CA VAL A 25 -7.83 -3.68 -13.65
C VAL A 25 -8.06 -2.46 -12.78
N HIS A 26 -8.20 -2.66 -11.47
CA HIS A 26 -8.37 -1.56 -10.52
C HIS A 26 -7.07 -0.78 -10.31
N VAL A 27 -5.90 -1.42 -10.38
CA VAL A 27 -4.61 -0.71 -10.33
C VAL A 27 -4.44 0.23 -11.53
N THR A 28 -4.93 -0.17 -12.70
CA THR A 28 -4.80 0.62 -13.95
C THR A 28 -5.79 1.77 -14.11
N LYS A 29 -6.75 1.90 -13.18
CA LYS A 29 -7.74 2.97 -13.20
C LYS A 29 -7.06 4.32 -12.98
N LEU A 30 -7.41 5.31 -13.81
CA LEU A 30 -6.82 6.65 -13.72
C LEU A 30 -7.18 7.31 -12.38
N GLU A 31 -8.39 7.08 -11.88
CA GLU A 31 -8.82 7.53 -10.56
C GLU A 31 -7.95 6.96 -9.43
N THR A 32 -7.62 5.67 -9.48
CA THR A 32 -6.79 4.99 -8.47
C THR A 32 -5.36 5.50 -8.52
N LEU A 33 -4.79 5.66 -9.72
CA LEU A 33 -3.45 6.22 -9.90
C LEU A 33 -3.38 7.68 -9.43
N ARG A 34 -4.42 8.49 -9.69
CA ARG A 34 -4.50 9.88 -9.23
C ARG A 34 -4.54 9.95 -7.70
N THR A 35 -5.39 9.16 -7.05
CA THR A 35 -5.43 9.10 -5.57
C THR A 35 -4.08 8.67 -5.00
N ALA A 36 -3.43 7.66 -5.59
CA ALA A 36 -2.12 7.22 -5.15
C ALA A 36 -1.04 8.30 -5.34
N TYR A 37 -1.10 9.07 -6.43
CA TYR A 37 -0.22 10.22 -6.67
C TYR A 37 -0.40 11.31 -5.62
N GLU A 38 -1.63 11.69 -5.29
CA GLU A 38 -1.88 12.70 -4.26
C GLU A 38 -1.35 12.28 -2.89
N VAL A 39 -1.54 11.01 -2.51
CA VAL A 39 -0.96 10.44 -1.28
C VAL A 39 0.56 10.51 -1.33
N ALA A 40 1.19 10.07 -2.42
CA ALA A 40 2.64 10.09 -2.58
C ALA A 40 3.20 11.53 -2.51
N LYS A 41 2.50 12.49 -3.12
CA LYS A 41 2.84 13.91 -3.10
C LYS A 41 2.74 14.51 -1.71
N LYS A 42 1.69 14.17 -0.96
CA LYS A 42 1.51 14.62 0.44
C LYS A 42 2.68 14.20 1.33
N HIS A 43 3.27 13.02 1.10
CA HIS A 43 4.47 12.58 1.81
C HIS A 43 5.76 13.30 1.36
N ASN A 44 5.75 13.96 0.21
CA ASN A 44 6.84 14.78 -0.35
C ASN A 44 8.23 14.12 -0.29
N GLY A 45 8.28 12.80 -0.49
CA GLY A 45 9.53 12.05 -0.41
C GLY A 45 10.48 12.38 -1.56
N ALA A 46 11.78 12.33 -1.28
CA ALA A 46 12.87 12.62 -2.22
C ALA A 46 12.76 11.82 -3.54
N PRO A 47 13.32 12.32 -4.66
CA PRO A 47 13.25 11.65 -5.96
C PRO A 47 13.94 10.28 -5.94
N GLY A 48 13.57 9.42 -6.89
CA GLY A 48 14.21 8.12 -7.09
C GLY A 48 15.54 8.24 -7.83
N LEU A 49 15.98 7.12 -8.42
CA LEU A 49 17.23 7.06 -9.19
C LEU A 49 17.16 7.87 -10.49
N ASP A 50 15.97 8.03 -11.05
CA ASP A 50 15.67 8.82 -12.25
C ASP A 50 15.72 10.34 -12.01
N GLY A 51 15.82 10.79 -10.75
CA GLY A 51 15.90 12.21 -10.40
C GLY A 51 14.60 12.99 -10.59
N VAL A 52 13.51 12.36 -11.05
CA VAL A 52 12.23 13.02 -11.32
C VAL A 52 11.60 13.48 -10.00
N THR A 53 11.24 14.77 -9.93
CA THR A 53 10.62 15.40 -8.76
C THR A 53 9.13 15.64 -8.99
N PHE A 54 8.37 15.83 -7.91
CA PHE A 54 6.95 16.22 -8.01
C PHE A 54 6.78 17.54 -8.77
N ALA A 55 7.64 18.53 -8.52
CA ALA A 55 7.61 19.81 -9.22
C ALA A 55 7.81 19.66 -10.75
N ALA A 56 8.71 18.76 -11.17
CA ALA A 56 8.91 18.48 -12.59
C ALA A 56 7.68 17.82 -13.23
N ILE A 57 7.04 16.87 -12.53
CA ILE A 57 5.79 16.23 -12.98
C ILE A 57 4.67 17.27 -13.10
N GLU A 58 4.53 18.17 -12.12
CA GLU A 58 3.51 19.21 -12.14
C GLU A 58 3.73 20.22 -13.27
N ALA A 59 4.97 20.62 -13.52
CA ALA A 59 5.32 21.50 -14.63
C ALA A 59 5.06 20.87 -16.00
N ALA A 60 5.31 19.56 -16.15
CA ALA A 60 5.02 18.82 -17.39
C ALA A 60 3.54 18.46 -17.55
N GLY A 61 2.79 18.40 -16.44
CA GLY A 61 1.39 18.04 -16.38
C GLY A 61 1.16 16.68 -15.72
N VAL A 62 0.49 16.70 -14.55
CA VAL A 62 0.17 15.49 -13.78
C VAL A 62 -0.67 14.50 -14.59
N GLU A 63 -1.64 15.00 -15.35
CA GLU A 63 -2.54 14.15 -16.13
C GLU A 63 -1.82 13.40 -17.27
N LEU A 64 -0.85 14.05 -17.91
CA LEU A 64 -0.01 13.41 -18.93
C LEU A 64 0.81 12.28 -18.30
N PHE A 65 1.48 12.57 -17.18
CA PHE A 65 2.24 11.57 -16.43
C PHE A 65 1.40 10.36 -16.01
N LEU A 66 0.19 10.59 -15.50
CA LEU A 66 -0.72 9.51 -15.08
C LEU A 66 -1.24 8.70 -16.27
N ALA A 67 -1.51 9.36 -17.41
CA ALA A 67 -1.92 8.69 -18.65
C ALA A 67 -0.81 7.77 -19.18
N GLU A 68 0.43 8.27 -19.29
CA GLU A 68 1.58 7.47 -19.73
C GLU A 68 1.84 6.28 -18.80
N LEU A 69 1.75 6.49 -17.48
CA LEU A 69 1.91 5.43 -16.50
C LEU A 69 0.81 4.36 -16.62
N ARG A 70 -0.44 4.80 -16.80
CA ARG A 70 -1.57 3.90 -17.06
C ARG A 70 -1.35 3.09 -18.32
N ASP A 71 -0.97 3.72 -19.42
CA ASP A 71 -0.80 3.06 -20.70
C ASP A 71 0.30 2.00 -20.63
N ALA A 72 1.40 2.30 -19.92
CA ALA A 72 2.46 1.31 -19.66
C ALA A 72 1.99 0.12 -18.80
N LEU A 73 1.11 0.35 -17.82
CA LEU A 73 0.53 -0.72 -17.00
C LEU A 73 -0.45 -1.58 -17.83
N VAL A 74 -1.37 -0.95 -18.56
CA VAL A 74 -2.34 -1.64 -19.43
C VAL A 74 -1.62 -2.48 -20.49
N ALA A 75 -0.60 -1.91 -21.14
CA ALA A 75 0.23 -2.61 -22.13
C ALA A 75 1.18 -3.65 -21.53
N ARG A 76 1.22 -3.80 -20.19
CA ARG A 76 2.15 -4.70 -19.46
C ARG A 76 3.63 -4.42 -19.72
N THR A 77 3.97 -3.23 -20.17
CA THR A 77 5.35 -2.78 -20.44
C THR A 77 6.00 -2.11 -19.23
N TYR A 78 5.21 -1.75 -18.21
CA TYR A 78 5.72 -1.21 -16.96
C TYR A 78 6.76 -2.13 -16.30
N ARG A 79 7.91 -1.54 -15.97
CA ARG A 79 8.99 -2.15 -15.18
C ARG A 79 9.37 -1.17 -14.06
N PRO A 80 9.34 -1.60 -12.78
CA PRO A 80 9.82 -0.77 -11.69
C PRO A 80 11.29 -0.40 -11.88
N LEU A 81 11.67 0.80 -11.46
CA LEU A 81 13.07 1.20 -11.46
C LEU A 81 13.79 0.63 -10.24
N ARG A 82 15.13 0.60 -10.30
CA ARG A 82 15.95 0.30 -9.13
C ARG A 82 15.78 1.43 -8.11
N ASN A 83 15.65 1.07 -6.83
CA ASN A 83 15.60 2.03 -5.75
C ASN A 83 16.94 2.78 -5.63
N ARG A 84 16.86 4.08 -5.34
CA ARG A 84 18.03 4.89 -4.96
C ARG A 84 18.37 4.61 -3.50
N HIS A 85 19.59 4.21 -3.23
CA HIS A 85 20.06 3.97 -1.86
C HIS A 85 20.72 5.21 -1.28
N VAL A 86 20.32 5.61 -0.09
CA VAL A 86 20.90 6.73 0.65
C VAL A 86 21.22 6.25 2.07
N GLU A 87 22.47 6.41 2.49
CA GLU A 87 22.86 6.12 3.87
C GLU A 87 22.60 7.34 4.76
N ILE A 88 21.86 7.13 5.85
CA ILE A 88 21.63 8.15 6.87
C ILE A 88 22.28 7.71 8.21
N PRO A 89 22.82 8.64 9.01
CA PRO A 89 23.36 8.30 10.32
C PRO A 89 22.31 7.70 11.25
N LYS A 90 22.70 6.72 12.06
CA LYS A 90 21.92 6.22 13.21
C LYS A 90 22.72 6.44 14.49
N ASP A 91 22.01 6.59 15.61
CA ASP A 91 22.62 6.54 16.94
C ASP A 91 23.41 5.24 17.12
N GLY A 92 24.68 5.36 17.51
CA GLY A 92 25.61 4.23 17.69
C GLY A 92 26.55 3.96 16.51
N GLY A 93 26.67 4.87 15.54
CA GLY A 93 27.76 4.87 14.54
C GLY A 93 27.59 3.94 13.34
N LYS A 94 26.49 3.17 13.27
CA LYS A 94 26.12 2.41 12.06
C LYS A 94 25.18 3.24 11.19
N GLY A 95 25.36 3.25 9.87
CA GLY A 95 24.40 3.88 8.97
C GLY A 95 23.14 3.05 8.76
N ARG A 96 22.00 3.72 8.54
CA ARG A 96 20.77 3.09 8.01
C ARG A 96 20.69 3.41 6.52
N VAL A 97 20.62 2.38 5.69
CA VAL A 97 20.37 2.55 4.26
C VAL A 97 18.87 2.70 4.03
N LEU A 98 18.45 3.82 3.45
CA LEU A 98 17.12 4.05 2.91
C LEU A 98 17.08 3.64 1.43
N ALA A 99 16.05 2.91 1.04
CA ALA A 99 15.76 2.61 -0.36
C ALA A 99 14.60 3.50 -0.83
N ILE A 100 14.88 4.41 -1.74
CA ILE A 100 13.95 5.44 -2.22
C ILE A 100 13.49 5.08 -3.64
N PRO A 101 12.22 4.67 -3.83
CA PRO A 101 11.69 4.38 -5.16
C PRO A 101 11.43 5.66 -5.98
N ALA A 102 11.42 5.52 -7.30
CA ALA A 102 10.97 6.59 -8.20
C ALA A 102 9.51 6.99 -7.92
N ILE A 103 9.12 8.21 -8.28
CA ILE A 103 7.75 8.69 -8.03
C ILE A 103 6.73 7.79 -8.75
N ARG A 104 6.99 7.41 -10.01
CA ARG A 104 6.15 6.45 -10.75
C ARG A 104 5.93 5.14 -9.99
N ASP A 105 6.98 4.63 -9.36
CA ASP A 105 6.90 3.36 -8.63
C ASP A 105 6.14 3.54 -7.32
N ARG A 106 6.30 4.68 -6.64
CA ARG A 106 5.49 5.04 -5.46
C ARG A 106 4.02 5.17 -5.79
N VAL A 107 3.66 5.73 -6.95
CA VAL A 107 2.27 5.80 -7.42
C VAL A 107 1.69 4.40 -7.64
N VAL A 108 2.42 3.52 -8.34
CA VAL A 108 1.95 2.14 -8.56
C VAL A 108 1.85 1.34 -7.25
N GLN A 109 2.83 1.47 -6.36
CA GLN A 109 2.79 0.85 -5.04
C GLN A 109 1.64 1.39 -4.18
N GLY A 110 1.38 2.70 -4.25
CA GLY A 110 0.25 3.34 -3.58
C GLY A 110 -1.09 2.84 -4.13
N ALA A 111 -1.21 2.69 -5.45
CA ALA A 111 -2.40 2.13 -6.08
C ALA A 111 -2.66 0.69 -5.64
N LEU A 112 -1.59 -0.13 -5.57
CA LEU A 112 -1.66 -1.48 -4.99
C LEU A 112 -2.11 -1.44 -3.53
N LYS A 113 -1.55 -0.53 -2.72
CA LYS A 113 -1.92 -0.37 -1.30
C LYS A 113 -3.39 -0.04 -1.13
N LEU A 114 -3.94 0.90 -1.91
CA LEU A 114 -5.36 1.29 -1.84
C LEU A 114 -6.32 0.12 -2.05
N ILE A 115 -5.89 -0.90 -2.81
CA ILE A 115 -6.70 -2.08 -3.14
C ILE A 115 -6.45 -3.20 -2.14
N LEU A 116 -5.19 -3.48 -1.82
CA LEU A 116 -4.79 -4.64 -1.01
C LEU A 116 -4.96 -4.40 0.49
N GLU A 117 -4.73 -3.17 0.98
CA GLU A 117 -4.85 -2.83 2.40
C GLU A 117 -6.24 -3.17 2.99
N PRO A 118 -7.39 -2.79 2.40
CA PRO A 118 -8.69 -3.16 2.96
C PRO A 118 -8.96 -4.67 2.94
N ILE A 119 -8.37 -5.41 1.98
CA ILE A 119 -8.51 -6.87 1.91
C ILE A 119 -7.76 -7.52 3.08
N PHE A 120 -6.51 -7.12 3.32
CA PHE A 120 -5.71 -7.69 4.41
C PHE A 120 -6.18 -7.20 5.79
N GLU A 121 -6.65 -5.96 5.91
CA GLU A 121 -7.19 -5.44 7.16
C GLU A 121 -8.38 -6.24 7.68
N ALA A 122 -9.18 -6.83 6.79
CA ALA A 122 -10.30 -7.69 7.18
C ALA A 122 -9.85 -8.99 7.88
N ASP A 123 -8.64 -9.47 7.58
CA ASP A 123 -8.14 -10.77 8.06
C ASP A 123 -7.01 -10.63 9.12
N PHE A 124 -6.46 -9.43 9.33
CA PHE A 124 -5.36 -9.23 10.29
C PHE A 124 -5.78 -9.44 11.75
N CYS A 125 -4.95 -10.16 12.51
CA CYS A 125 -5.16 -10.39 13.93
C CYS A 125 -5.17 -9.09 14.75
N ASP A 126 -5.99 -9.06 15.80
CA ASP A 126 -6.10 -7.89 16.71
C ASP A 126 -4.80 -7.53 17.44
N GLY A 127 -3.91 -8.51 17.64
CA GLY A 127 -2.59 -8.29 18.24
C GLY A 127 -1.55 -7.68 17.30
N SER A 128 -1.90 -7.43 16.03
CA SER A 128 -1.01 -6.81 15.04
C SER A 128 -1.23 -5.30 14.96
N TYR A 129 -0.18 -4.51 15.15
CA TYR A 129 -0.27 -3.04 15.26
C TYR A 129 0.58 -2.29 14.22
N GLY A 130 1.64 -2.90 13.71
CA GLY A 130 2.62 -2.22 12.86
C GLY A 130 2.05 -1.87 11.48
N TYR A 131 2.22 -0.63 11.05
CA TYR A 131 1.87 -0.14 9.71
C TYR A 131 0.39 -0.29 9.31
N ARG A 132 -0.51 -0.42 10.27
CA ARG A 132 -1.95 -0.58 10.02
C ARG A 132 -2.71 0.74 10.20
N PRO A 133 -3.73 1.02 9.37
CA PRO A 133 -4.58 2.19 9.57
C PRO A 133 -5.28 2.12 10.93
N LYS A 134 -5.33 3.27 11.63
CA LYS A 134 -5.99 3.41 12.95
C LYS A 134 -5.45 2.49 14.04
N ARG A 135 -4.23 1.94 13.88
CA ARG A 135 -3.49 1.24 14.92
C ARG A 135 -2.19 1.98 15.22
N SER A 136 -1.75 1.95 16.46
CA SER A 136 -0.58 2.69 16.94
C SER A 136 0.33 1.84 17.83
N ALA A 137 1.59 2.24 17.93
CA ALA A 137 2.52 1.63 18.88
C ALA A 137 2.05 1.80 20.33
N HIS A 138 1.35 2.89 20.65
CA HIS A 138 0.80 3.13 21.98
C HIS A 138 -0.29 2.11 22.36
N GLU A 139 -1.17 1.73 21.41
CA GLU A 139 -2.14 0.66 21.66
C GLU A 139 -1.47 -0.68 21.92
N ALA A 140 -0.37 -0.98 21.22
CA ALA A 140 0.42 -2.19 21.48
C ALA A 140 0.99 -2.18 22.91
N VAL A 141 1.59 -1.06 23.33
CA VAL A 141 2.12 -0.89 24.70
C VAL A 141 1.00 -1.02 25.74
N ASN A 142 -0.17 -0.43 25.50
CA ASN A 142 -1.30 -0.52 26.41
C ASN A 142 -1.80 -1.97 26.56
N ARG A 143 -1.85 -2.74 25.46
CA ARG A 143 -2.19 -4.18 25.53
C ARG A 143 -1.19 -4.95 26.38
N VAL A 144 0.11 -4.66 26.24
CA VAL A 144 1.16 -5.28 27.06
C VAL A 144 0.99 -4.89 28.54
N ALA A 145 0.73 -3.62 28.83
CA ALA A 145 0.50 -3.15 30.20
C ALA A 145 -0.69 -3.87 30.87
N GLN A 146 -1.80 -4.06 30.15
CA GLN A 146 -2.94 -4.84 30.62
C GLN A 146 -2.58 -6.30 30.89
N ALA A 147 -1.77 -6.92 30.02
CA ALA A 147 -1.32 -8.30 30.20
C ALA A 147 -0.45 -8.46 31.47
N ILE A 148 0.41 -7.48 31.77
CA ILE A 148 1.23 -7.48 33.00
C ILE A 148 0.34 -7.43 34.25
N VAL A 149 -0.70 -6.59 34.27
CA VAL A 149 -1.69 -6.53 35.37
C VAL A 149 -2.41 -7.87 35.56
N GLN A 150 -2.56 -8.66 34.49
CA GLN A 150 -3.09 -10.02 34.53
C GLN A 150 -2.04 -11.10 34.87
N ASN A 151 -0.89 -10.72 35.44
CA ASN A 151 0.23 -11.59 35.80
C ASN A 151 0.91 -12.31 34.61
N LYS A 152 0.76 -11.81 33.37
CA LYS A 152 1.52 -12.29 32.20
C LYS A 152 2.82 -11.49 32.09
N THR A 153 3.82 -11.88 32.88
CA THR A 153 5.06 -11.10 33.08
C THR A 153 6.27 -11.60 32.29
N ARG A 154 6.15 -12.77 31.64
CA ARG A 154 7.23 -13.34 30.83
C ARG A 154 7.04 -12.97 29.36
N VAL A 155 8.05 -12.31 28.79
CA VAL A 155 8.14 -12.05 27.35
C VAL A 155 8.76 -13.27 26.66
N ILE A 156 8.16 -13.68 25.54
CA ILE A 156 8.71 -14.72 24.67
C ILE A 156 9.06 -14.02 23.37
N ASP A 157 10.34 -14.02 23.04
CA ASP A 157 10.87 -13.62 21.74
C ASP A 157 11.20 -14.91 20.98
N VAL A 158 10.63 -15.10 19.79
CA VAL A 158 10.71 -16.34 18.98
C VAL A 158 11.53 -16.14 17.72
#